data_AF-A0A2A2FUP0-F1
#
_entry.id   AF-A0A2A2FUP0-F1
#
_cell.length_a   1.000
_cell.length_b   1.000
_cell.length_c   1.000
_cell.angle_alpha   90.00
_cell.angle_beta   90.00
_cell.angle_gamma   90.00
#
_symmetry.space_group_name_H-M   'P 1'
#
loop_
_entity.id
_entity.type
_entity.pdbx_description
1 polymer ?
#
loop_
_entity_poly.entity_id
_entity_poly.type
_entity_poly.pdbx_seq_one_letter_code
_entity_poly.pdbx_strand_id
1 'polypeptide(L)'
;MKPAADSSSQEGGPAPAQRPTNRYRSGGVANLNDSGGVANLSAMTTAGSSTAGPSPDPLPSRLGTAANPRFTDNGRRGRYGVAYLRSLAAHAGVGFTENSPDEDVDAIDVILRFGRASAEVQVKCTGKFKVGSGKATLQLEPEWVRKWASSFHPVYVVLVKVPSDVGEWIEGRPSSTLHKTVAFGKRFDRSVHTTTMQFTRENLLTAESLYDWRDEVYEFHENRTGINA
;
A
#
# COMPACT_ATOMS: atom_id res chain seq x y z
N MET A 1 -14.38 -75.05 1.76
CA MET A 1 -14.38 -74.08 2.87
C MET A 1 -13.85 -72.76 2.34
N LYS A 2 -14.71 -71.74 2.23
CA LYS A 2 -14.38 -70.35 1.87
C LYS A 2 -14.27 -69.54 3.16
N PRO A 3 -13.30 -68.62 3.33
CA PRO A 3 -13.38 -67.63 4.38
C PRO A 3 -14.06 -66.35 3.88
N ALA A 4 -14.72 -65.69 4.83
CA ALA A 4 -15.64 -64.58 4.70
C ALA A 4 -14.94 -63.24 4.45
N ALA A 5 -15.66 -62.34 3.78
CA ALA A 5 -15.29 -60.95 3.59
C ALA A 5 -15.54 -60.16 4.88
N ASP A 6 -14.53 -59.38 5.30
CA ASP A 6 -14.63 -58.43 6.40
C ASP A 6 -14.93 -57.03 5.85
N SER A 7 -15.88 -56.37 6.49
CA SER A 7 -16.50 -55.11 6.04
C SER A 7 -15.94 -53.97 6.88
N SER A 8 -15.05 -53.14 6.32
CA SER A 8 -14.53 -51.96 6.99
C SER A 8 -15.33 -50.71 6.61
N SER A 9 -15.94 -50.11 7.63
CA SER A 9 -16.70 -48.87 7.59
C SER A 9 -15.83 -47.68 7.20
N GLN A 10 -16.34 -46.84 6.28
CA GLN A 10 -15.80 -45.52 5.99
C GLN A 10 -16.14 -44.54 7.12
N GLU A 11 -15.14 -43.98 7.79
CA GLU A 11 -15.29 -42.79 8.62
C GLU A 11 -15.40 -41.55 7.72
N GLY A 12 -16.54 -40.85 7.81
CA GLY A 12 -16.76 -39.56 7.18
C GLY A 12 -16.04 -38.46 7.97
N GLY A 13 -15.00 -37.87 7.38
CA GLY A 13 -14.36 -36.67 7.89
C GLY A 13 -15.26 -35.42 7.72
N PRO A 14 -15.21 -34.45 8.65
CA PRO A 14 -16.01 -33.24 8.57
C PRO A 14 -15.52 -32.31 7.44
N ALA A 15 -16.48 -31.72 6.73
CA ALA A 15 -16.26 -30.76 5.66
C ALA A 15 -15.55 -29.48 6.18
N PRO A 16 -14.71 -28.83 5.36
CA PRO A 16 -14.04 -27.58 5.74
C PRO A 16 -15.06 -26.45 5.90
N ALA A 17 -14.95 -25.72 7.02
CA ALA A 17 -15.77 -24.55 7.33
C ALA A 17 -15.60 -23.48 6.24
N GLN A 18 -16.72 -23.09 5.62
CA GLN A 18 -16.76 -21.97 4.70
C GLN A 18 -16.53 -20.66 5.46
N ARG A 19 -15.52 -19.89 5.04
CA ARG A 19 -15.27 -18.54 5.57
C ARG A 19 -16.48 -17.63 5.30
N PRO A 20 -16.95 -16.85 6.30
CA PRO A 20 -18.01 -15.90 6.09
C PRO A 20 -17.54 -14.78 5.15
N THR A 21 -18.28 -14.58 4.06
CA THR A 21 -18.13 -13.40 3.20
C THR A 21 -18.77 -12.22 3.93
N ASN A 22 -17.95 -11.27 4.35
CA ASN A 22 -18.40 -10.09 5.07
C ASN A 22 -19.10 -9.12 4.11
N ARG A 23 -20.41 -9.29 3.95
CA ARG A 23 -21.28 -8.38 3.19
C ARG A 23 -21.74 -7.29 4.16
N TYR A 24 -20.96 -6.23 4.35
CA TYR A 24 -21.43 -5.10 5.14
C TYR A 24 -22.38 -4.22 4.32
N ARG A 25 -23.57 -4.08 4.89
CA ARG A 25 -24.77 -3.43 4.38
C ARG A 25 -24.62 -1.91 4.62
N SER A 26 -24.64 -1.10 3.57
CA SER A 26 -24.73 0.36 3.67
C SER A 26 -26.14 0.76 4.12
N GLY A 27 -26.29 1.13 5.40
CA GLY A 27 -27.36 2.03 5.86
C GLY A 27 -26.78 3.44 5.91
N GLY A 28 -27.36 4.44 5.24
CA GLY A 28 -28.55 5.14 5.73
C GLY A 28 -28.15 6.56 6.18
N VAL A 29 -27.90 7.46 5.23
CA VAL A 29 -28.68 8.70 4.99
C VAL A 29 -28.94 9.55 6.24
N ALA A 30 -28.25 10.70 6.33
CA ALA A 30 -28.74 11.89 7.01
C ALA A 30 -28.76 13.04 5.98
N ASN A 31 -29.96 13.32 5.46
CA ASN A 31 -30.26 14.49 4.65
C ASN A 31 -30.36 15.71 5.58
N LEU A 32 -29.56 16.73 5.33
CA LEU A 32 -29.83 18.09 5.78
C LEU A 32 -30.41 18.85 4.57
N ASN A 33 -31.74 18.90 4.54
CA ASN A 33 -32.46 19.93 3.80
C ASN A 33 -32.24 21.24 4.55
N ASP A 34 -31.69 22.25 3.88
CA ASP A 34 -32.03 23.63 4.18
C ASP A 34 -32.57 24.30 2.91
N SER A 35 -33.66 25.00 3.14
CA SER A 35 -34.64 25.44 2.15
C SER A 35 -34.47 26.93 1.96
N GLY A 36 -34.20 27.39 0.74
CA GLY A 36 -34.11 28.83 0.51
C GLY A 36 -34.09 29.22 -0.96
N GLY A 37 -35.25 29.61 -1.48
CA GLY A 37 -35.36 30.75 -2.39
C GLY A 37 -35.16 30.49 -3.88
N VAL A 38 -36.25 30.15 -4.54
CA VAL A 38 -36.47 30.43 -5.98
C VAL A 38 -36.44 31.95 -6.23
N ALA A 39 -35.54 32.40 -7.10
CA ALA A 39 -35.72 33.62 -7.88
C ALA A 39 -35.12 33.41 -9.27
N ASN A 40 -36.02 33.29 -10.24
CA ASN A 40 -35.76 33.17 -11.66
C ASN A 40 -35.44 34.57 -12.20
N LEU A 41 -34.24 34.80 -12.75
CA LEU A 41 -33.91 36.01 -13.50
C LEU A 41 -33.03 35.63 -14.69
N SER A 42 -33.71 35.37 -15.79
CA SER A 42 -33.16 35.43 -17.14
C SER A 42 -32.65 36.83 -17.41
N ALA A 43 -31.35 36.98 -17.64
CA ALA A 43 -30.78 38.19 -18.20
C ALA A 43 -29.82 37.83 -19.35
N MET A 44 -30.10 38.43 -20.50
CA MET A 44 -29.33 38.42 -21.74
C MET A 44 -27.84 38.63 -21.46
N THR A 45 -27.00 37.72 -21.95
CA THR A 45 -25.56 37.97 -22.05
C THR A 45 -25.17 38.05 -23.52
N THR A 46 -24.83 39.27 -23.91
CA THR A 46 -24.31 39.70 -25.20
C THR A 46 -23.12 38.85 -25.61
N ALA A 47 -23.11 38.39 -26.87
CA ALA A 47 -22.00 37.71 -27.51
C ALA A 47 -20.80 38.68 -27.65
N GLY A 48 -19.95 38.72 -26.64
CA GLY A 48 -18.61 39.28 -26.73
C GLY A 48 -17.67 38.23 -27.32
N SER A 49 -17.34 38.37 -28.60
CA SER A 49 -16.28 37.59 -29.25
C SER A 49 -14.94 37.98 -28.64
N SER A 50 -14.52 37.28 -27.59
CA SER A 50 -13.16 37.40 -27.07
C SER A 50 -12.25 36.61 -28.00
N THR A 51 -11.47 37.31 -28.81
CA THR A 51 -10.28 36.74 -29.45
C THR A 51 -9.30 36.36 -28.35
N ALA A 52 -9.42 35.14 -27.83
CA ALA A 52 -8.45 34.57 -26.91
C ALA A 52 -7.11 34.49 -27.66
N GLY A 53 -6.18 35.38 -27.30
CA GLY A 53 -4.80 35.27 -27.77
C GLY A 53 -4.23 33.89 -27.40
N PRO A 54 -3.17 33.44 -28.09
CA PRO A 54 -2.55 32.15 -27.79
C PRO A 54 -2.22 32.10 -26.30
N SER A 55 -2.75 31.09 -25.60
CA SER A 55 -2.38 30.85 -24.21
C SER A 55 -0.87 30.69 -24.16
N PRO A 56 -0.15 31.43 -23.29
CA PRO A 56 1.29 31.27 -23.17
C PRO A 56 1.59 29.80 -22.88
N ASP A 57 2.59 29.25 -23.57
CA ASP A 57 3.02 27.87 -23.35
C ASP A 57 3.23 27.63 -21.85
N PRO A 58 2.74 26.51 -21.30
CA PRO A 58 2.88 26.24 -19.88
C PRO A 58 4.38 26.23 -19.54
N LEU A 59 4.76 27.10 -18.60
CA LEU A 59 6.13 27.16 -18.11
C LEU A 59 6.57 25.77 -17.64
N PRO A 60 7.80 25.34 -17.96
CA PRO A 60 8.30 24.04 -17.55
C PRO A 60 8.26 23.91 -16.03
N SER A 61 7.87 22.72 -15.54
CA SER A 61 7.78 22.46 -14.11
C SER A 61 9.11 22.68 -13.42
N ARG A 62 9.12 23.50 -12.36
CA ARG A 62 10.31 23.69 -11.51
C ARG A 62 10.69 22.43 -10.73
N LEU A 63 9.82 21.43 -10.68
CA LEU A 63 10.05 20.17 -9.95
C LEU A 63 11.03 19.23 -10.66
N GLY A 64 11.35 19.50 -11.92
CA GLY A 64 12.44 18.83 -12.66
C GLY A 64 13.83 19.17 -12.14
N THR A 65 13.96 20.21 -11.31
CA THR A 65 15.19 20.53 -10.57
C THR A 65 14.92 20.42 -9.08
N ALA A 66 15.76 19.69 -8.35
CA ALA A 66 15.63 19.60 -6.90
C ALA A 66 15.83 20.97 -6.26
N ALA A 67 14.94 21.35 -5.33
CA ALA A 67 15.07 22.60 -4.58
C ALA A 67 16.34 22.66 -3.72
N ASN A 68 16.86 21.49 -3.31
CA ASN A 68 18.17 21.34 -2.70
C ASN A 68 18.91 20.18 -3.41
N PRO A 69 20.11 20.42 -3.96
CA PRO A 69 20.82 19.45 -4.78
C PRO A 69 21.27 18.19 -4.01
N ARG A 70 21.28 18.22 -2.67
CA ARG A 70 21.54 17.02 -1.85
C ARG A 70 20.41 15.99 -1.95
N PHE A 71 19.22 16.39 -2.37
CA PHE A 71 18.11 15.48 -2.62
C PHE A 71 18.04 15.10 -4.10
N THR A 72 18.89 14.13 -4.47
CA THR A 72 18.81 13.47 -5.78
C THR A 72 17.42 12.87 -6.02
N ASP A 73 17.07 12.59 -7.27
CA ASP A 73 15.79 11.96 -7.58
C ASP A 73 15.57 10.63 -6.85
N ASN A 74 16.65 9.85 -6.66
CA ASN A 74 16.59 8.63 -5.85
C ASN A 74 16.29 8.94 -4.38
N GLY A 75 16.92 9.96 -3.80
CA GLY A 75 16.62 10.42 -2.44
C GLY A 75 15.18 10.93 -2.30
N ARG A 76 14.67 11.65 -3.31
CA ARG A 76 13.27 12.10 -3.36
C ARG A 76 12.30 10.92 -3.43
N ARG A 77 12.61 9.89 -4.22
CA ARG A 77 11.79 8.66 -4.30
C ARG A 77 11.75 7.93 -2.96
N GLY A 78 12.90 7.73 -2.31
CA GLY A 78 12.96 7.09 -1.00
C GLY A 78 12.05 7.80 0.01
N ARG A 79 12.22 9.12 0.15
CA ARG A 79 11.39 9.95 1.03
C ARG A 79 9.91 9.92 0.68
N TYR A 80 9.58 9.97 -0.61
CA TYR A 80 8.19 9.89 -1.06
C TYR A 80 7.55 8.54 -0.73
N GLY A 81 8.26 7.43 -0.95
CA GLY A 81 7.76 6.09 -0.62
C GLY A 81 7.42 5.96 0.87
N VAL A 82 8.32 6.42 1.73
CA VAL A 82 8.10 6.41 3.19
C VAL A 82 6.95 7.33 3.58
N ALA A 83 6.89 8.55 3.01
CA ALA A 83 5.78 9.48 3.25
C ALA A 83 4.42 8.92 2.80
N TYR A 84 4.37 8.19 1.68
CA TYR A 84 3.18 7.51 1.20
C TYR A 84 2.71 6.45 2.21
N LEU A 85 3.62 5.58 2.69
CA LEU A 85 3.26 4.58 3.70
C LEU A 85 2.82 5.24 5.02
N ARG A 86 3.48 6.33 5.44
CA ARG A 86 3.09 7.11 6.61
C ARG A 86 1.65 7.63 6.50
N SER A 87 1.24 8.07 5.31
CA SER A 87 -0.13 8.54 5.07
C SER A 87 -1.16 7.41 5.24
N LEU A 88 -0.84 6.19 4.78
CA LEU A 88 -1.68 5.01 4.99
C LEU A 88 -1.75 4.61 6.46
N ALA A 89 -0.61 4.63 7.16
CA ALA A 89 -0.56 4.36 8.60
C ALA A 89 -1.39 5.36 9.40
N ALA A 90 -1.29 6.65 9.08
CA ALA A 90 -2.11 7.69 9.69
C ALA A 90 -3.60 7.46 9.43
N HIS A 91 -3.98 7.11 8.19
CA HIS A 91 -5.36 6.78 7.84
C HIS A 91 -5.89 5.55 8.61
N ALA A 92 -5.04 4.54 8.81
CA ALA A 92 -5.39 3.33 9.56
C ALA A 92 -5.26 3.47 11.10
N GLY A 93 -4.77 4.60 11.61
CA GLY A 93 -4.51 4.78 13.04
C GLY A 93 -3.35 3.93 13.59
N VAL A 94 -2.37 3.60 12.74
CA VAL A 94 -1.21 2.76 13.08
C VAL A 94 -0.02 3.64 13.46
N GLY A 95 0.67 3.31 14.55
CA GLY A 95 1.87 4.02 14.97
C GLY A 95 3.01 3.85 13.95
N PHE A 96 3.81 4.89 13.72
CA PHE A 96 4.81 4.92 12.66
C PHE A 96 6.13 5.48 13.17
N THR A 97 7.22 4.73 13.02
CA THR A 97 8.59 5.18 13.32
C THR A 97 9.44 4.99 12.08
N GLU A 98 10.08 6.06 11.58
CA GLU A 98 11.04 6.01 10.46
C GLU A 98 12.45 5.89 11.03
N ASN A 99 13.25 4.98 10.47
CA ASN A 99 14.68 4.90 10.75
C ASN A 99 15.41 5.95 9.93
N SER A 100 16.47 6.55 10.48
CA SER A 100 17.28 7.48 9.71
C SER A 100 17.93 6.77 8.51
N PRO A 101 18.04 7.40 7.34
CA PRO A 101 18.64 6.78 6.15
C PRO A 101 20.07 6.26 6.31
N ASP A 102 20.82 6.72 7.32
CA ASP A 102 22.18 6.25 7.61
C ASP A 102 22.22 5.23 8.77
N GLU A 103 21.05 4.88 9.33
CA GLU A 103 20.89 3.98 10.47
C GLU A 103 20.12 2.69 10.09
N ASP A 104 19.74 2.51 8.82
CA ASP A 104 19.00 1.36 8.29
C ASP A 104 19.90 0.13 8.05
N VAL A 105 20.73 -0.22 9.05
CA VAL A 105 21.69 -1.32 9.00
C VAL A 105 21.03 -2.64 8.59
N ASP A 106 19.79 -2.86 9.02
CA ASP A 106 19.02 -4.08 8.73
C ASP A 106 18.19 -4.02 7.43
N ALA A 107 18.38 -2.97 6.62
CA ALA A 107 17.55 -2.69 5.45
C ALA A 107 16.06 -2.62 5.84
N ILE A 108 15.76 -1.84 6.89
CA ILE A 108 14.42 -1.56 7.41
C ILE A 108 14.28 -0.04 7.49
N ASP A 109 13.34 0.53 6.73
CA ASP A 109 13.13 1.97 6.71
C ASP A 109 12.15 2.42 7.80
N VAL A 110 11.20 1.54 8.18
CA VAL A 110 10.05 1.90 9.01
C VAL A 110 9.70 0.76 9.96
N ILE A 111 9.26 1.12 11.16
CA ILE A 111 8.58 0.23 12.11
C ILE A 111 7.11 0.68 12.24
N LEU A 112 6.19 -0.23 11.96
CA LEU A 112 4.75 -0.03 12.19
C LEU A 112 4.38 -0.62 13.56
N ARG A 113 3.67 0.17 14.38
CA ARG A 113 3.28 -0.22 15.75
C ARG A 113 1.78 -0.40 15.83
N PHE A 114 1.35 -1.63 16.11
CA PHE A 114 -0.07 -1.99 16.20
C PHE A 114 -0.61 -2.04 17.63
N GLY A 115 0.21 -1.72 18.63
CA GLY A 115 -0.13 -1.78 20.05
C GLY A 115 0.54 -2.96 20.74
N ARG A 116 0.09 -4.19 20.48
CA ARG A 116 0.65 -5.41 21.13
C ARG A 116 1.99 -5.85 20.53
N ALA A 117 2.23 -5.52 19.27
CA ALA A 117 3.41 -5.92 18.52
C ALA A 117 3.71 -4.91 17.41
N SER A 118 4.85 -5.08 16.76
CA SER A 118 5.31 -4.21 15.67
C SER A 118 5.75 -5.04 14.47
N ALA A 119 5.66 -4.43 13.29
CA ALA A 119 6.19 -4.97 12.04
C ALA A 119 7.34 -4.11 11.54
N GLU A 120 8.37 -4.77 11.02
CA GLU A 120 9.48 -4.11 10.33
C GLU A 120 9.16 -3.99 8.85
N VAL A 121 9.45 -2.84 8.24
CA VAL A 121 9.07 -2.57 6.84
C VAL A 121 10.24 -1.97 6.07
N GLN A 122 10.59 -2.59 4.94
CA GLN A 122 11.40 -1.96 3.90
C GLN A 122 10.47 -1.37 2.83
N VAL A 123 10.71 -0.11 2.49
CA VAL A 123 10.04 0.63 1.42
C VAL A 123 11.00 0.82 0.24
N LYS A 124 10.61 0.37 -0.95
CA LYS A 124 11.29 0.70 -2.20
C LYS A 124 10.36 1.52 -3.07
N CYS A 125 10.84 2.66 -3.55
CA CYS A 125 10.10 3.53 -4.47
C CYS A 125 10.80 3.59 -5.83
N THR A 126 10.04 3.40 -6.92
CA THR A 126 10.60 3.30 -8.28
C THR A 126 9.70 3.93 -9.33
N GLY A 127 10.31 4.37 -10.44
CA GLY A 127 9.62 4.80 -11.65
C GLY A 127 9.59 3.75 -12.77
N LYS A 128 10.29 2.62 -12.60
CA LYS A 128 10.78 1.82 -13.75
C LYS A 128 9.87 0.69 -14.24
N PHE A 129 8.95 0.14 -13.44
CA PHE A 129 8.14 -0.99 -13.90
C PHE A 129 6.79 -0.57 -14.50
N LYS A 130 6.31 -1.31 -15.50
CA LYS A 130 4.98 -1.08 -16.10
C LYS A 130 3.93 -1.83 -15.29
N VAL A 131 2.88 -1.14 -14.86
CA VAL A 131 1.74 -1.73 -14.10
C VAL A 131 0.80 -2.54 -15.01
N GLY A 132 1.01 -2.54 -16.34
CA GLY A 132 0.05 -3.04 -17.34
C GLY A 132 -0.32 -4.53 -17.27
N SER A 133 0.53 -5.40 -16.69
CA SER A 133 0.19 -6.82 -16.47
C SER A 133 -0.34 -7.11 -15.06
N GLY A 134 -0.50 -6.08 -14.23
CA GLY A 134 -0.86 -6.24 -12.82
C GLY A 134 0.20 -6.97 -11.98
N LYS A 135 1.42 -7.11 -12.52
CA LYS A 135 2.57 -7.75 -11.85
C LYS A 135 3.73 -6.78 -11.74
N ALA A 136 4.33 -6.70 -10.56
CA ALA A 136 5.58 -6.00 -10.32
C ALA A 136 6.62 -6.97 -9.74
N THR A 137 7.88 -6.80 -10.12
CA THR A 137 8.97 -7.64 -9.63
C THR A 137 10.03 -6.76 -8.99
N LEU A 138 10.39 -7.08 -7.76
CA LEU A 138 11.54 -6.52 -7.06
C LEU A 138 12.65 -7.57 -7.08
N GLN A 139 13.83 -7.17 -7.58
CA GLN A 139 15.05 -7.96 -7.43
C GLN A 139 15.57 -7.76 -6.01
N LEU A 140 15.92 -8.85 -5.33
CA LEU A 140 16.46 -8.82 -3.99
C LEU A 140 17.97 -8.93 -4.01
N GLU A 141 18.63 -8.04 -3.28
CA GLU A 141 20.06 -8.17 -3.03
C GLU A 141 20.29 -9.32 -2.03
N PRO A 142 21.31 -10.18 -2.23
CA PRO A 142 21.60 -11.28 -1.31
C PRO A 142 21.77 -10.83 0.14
N GLU A 143 22.29 -9.60 0.35
CA GLU A 143 22.44 -9.01 1.67
C GLU A 143 21.09 -8.73 2.35
N TRP A 144 20.09 -8.22 1.62
CA TRP A 144 18.75 -7.99 2.17
C TRP A 144 18.09 -9.29 2.59
N VAL A 145 18.17 -10.31 1.73
CA VAL A 145 17.63 -11.66 2.00
C VAL A 145 18.25 -12.22 3.28
N ARG A 146 19.58 -12.11 3.43
CA ARG A 146 20.29 -12.56 4.63
C ARG A 146 19.80 -11.83 5.88
N LYS A 147 19.71 -10.50 5.86
CA LYS A 147 19.25 -9.67 6.98
C LYS A 147 17.83 -10.05 7.38
N TRP A 148 16.88 -10.00 6.44
CA TRP A 148 15.47 -10.26 6.70
C TRP A 148 15.20 -11.71 7.09
N ALA A 149 15.90 -12.69 6.53
CA ALA A 149 15.74 -14.11 6.90
C ALA A 149 16.22 -14.42 8.32
N SER A 150 17.09 -13.57 8.88
CA SER A 150 17.57 -13.65 10.26
C SER A 150 16.76 -12.81 11.25
N SER A 151 15.80 -11.99 10.79
CA SER A 151 15.00 -11.14 11.67
C SER A 151 14.12 -11.98 12.60
N PHE A 152 14.02 -11.53 13.85
CA PHE A 152 13.09 -12.09 14.83
C PHE A 152 11.68 -11.52 14.69
N HIS A 153 11.50 -10.49 13.88
CA HIS A 153 10.23 -9.84 13.60
C HIS A 153 9.76 -10.16 12.18
N PRO A 154 8.44 -10.12 11.91
CA PRO A 154 7.96 -10.23 10.54
C PRO A 154 8.39 -8.98 9.76
N VAL A 155 9.09 -9.21 8.64
CA VAL A 155 9.52 -8.16 7.73
C VAL A 155 8.52 -8.06 6.57
N TYR A 156 8.00 -6.86 6.31
CA TYR A 156 7.17 -6.55 5.17
C TYR A 156 7.95 -5.73 4.16
N VAL A 157 7.67 -5.94 2.87
CA VAL A 157 8.29 -5.18 1.79
C VAL A 157 7.20 -4.43 1.04
N VAL A 158 7.35 -3.11 0.99
CA VAL A 158 6.47 -2.19 0.26
C VAL A 158 7.17 -1.72 -1.01
N LEU A 159 6.49 -1.89 -2.14
CA LEU A 159 6.94 -1.40 -3.44
C LEU A 159 6.02 -0.29 -3.93
N VAL A 160 6.52 0.95 -3.93
CA VAL A 160 5.80 2.14 -4.37
C VAL A 160 6.20 2.50 -5.81
N LYS A 161 5.22 2.55 -6.72
CA LYS A 161 5.38 3.01 -8.10
C LYS A 161 4.88 4.43 -8.24
N VAL A 162 5.77 5.30 -8.71
CA VAL A 162 5.45 6.69 -9.07
C VAL A 162 5.75 6.93 -10.55
N PRO A 163 5.23 8.00 -11.18
CA PRO A 163 5.69 8.46 -12.48
C PRO A 163 7.22 8.64 -12.56
N SER A 164 7.74 8.61 -13.77
CA SER A 164 9.18 8.82 -13.98
C SER A 164 9.57 10.24 -13.64
N ASP A 165 8.77 11.22 -14.06
CA ASP A 165 8.96 12.63 -13.70
C ASP A 165 8.45 12.90 -12.27
N VAL A 166 9.26 13.60 -11.48
CA VAL A 166 8.90 13.97 -10.10
C VAL A 166 7.78 15.00 -10.06
N GLY A 167 7.65 15.85 -11.08
CA GLY A 167 6.59 16.83 -11.18
C GLY A 167 5.19 16.21 -11.27
N GLU A 168 5.10 14.94 -11.64
CA GLU A 168 3.84 14.24 -11.86
C GLU A 168 3.38 13.40 -10.65
N TRP A 169 4.17 13.29 -9.58
CA TRP A 169 3.84 12.38 -8.47
C TRP A 169 2.59 12.78 -7.71
N ILE A 170 2.39 14.09 -7.53
CA ILE A 170 1.26 14.66 -6.80
C ILE A 170 0.59 15.69 -7.70
N GLU A 171 -0.72 15.52 -7.92
CA GLU A 171 -1.56 16.46 -8.65
C GLU A 171 -2.49 17.17 -7.66
N GLY A 172 -2.35 18.49 -7.56
CA GLY A 172 -3.30 19.34 -6.86
C GLY A 172 -4.55 19.55 -7.72
N ARG A 173 -5.73 19.31 -7.15
CA ARG A 173 -7.04 19.62 -7.73
C ARG A 173 -7.77 20.60 -6.81
N PRO A 174 -8.77 21.36 -7.30
CA PRO A 174 -9.50 22.32 -6.47
C PRO A 174 -10.09 21.74 -5.18
N SER A 175 -10.45 20.46 -5.18
CA SER A 175 -11.09 19.77 -4.04
C SER A 175 -10.29 18.62 -3.46
N SER A 176 -9.12 18.29 -4.01
CA SER A 176 -8.37 17.11 -3.59
C SER A 176 -6.91 17.17 -3.98
N THR A 177 -6.12 16.30 -3.36
CA THR A 177 -4.74 16.02 -3.76
C THR A 177 -4.67 14.58 -4.19
N LEU A 178 -4.23 14.34 -5.43
CA LEU A 178 -4.12 13.00 -5.99
C LEU A 178 -2.65 12.59 -6.04
N HIS A 179 -2.30 11.56 -5.27
CA HIS A 179 -1.03 10.85 -5.42
C HIS A 179 -1.14 9.93 -6.64
N LYS A 180 -0.41 10.23 -7.72
CA LYS A 180 -0.32 9.35 -8.91
C LYS A 180 0.60 8.19 -8.58
N THR A 181 0.12 7.26 -7.77
CA THR A 181 0.97 6.22 -7.20
C THR A 181 0.20 4.92 -7.11
N VAL A 182 0.89 3.81 -7.33
CA VAL A 182 0.39 2.47 -7.03
C VAL A 182 1.39 1.84 -6.08
N ALA A 183 0.91 1.30 -4.96
CA ALA A 183 1.77 0.62 -4.00
C ALA A 183 1.32 -0.83 -3.84
N PHE A 184 2.32 -1.69 -3.64
CA PHE A 184 2.13 -3.08 -3.28
C PHE A 184 2.84 -3.36 -1.97
N GLY A 185 2.32 -4.30 -1.18
CA GLY A 185 2.96 -4.71 0.06
C GLY A 185 2.64 -6.15 0.39
N LYS A 186 3.64 -6.89 0.87
CA LYS A 186 3.45 -8.24 1.43
C LYS A 186 4.61 -8.64 2.34
N ARG A 187 4.39 -9.65 3.17
CA ARG A 187 5.40 -10.23 4.06
C ARG A 187 6.52 -10.90 3.26
N PHE A 188 7.76 -10.74 3.72
CA PHE A 188 8.91 -11.50 3.25
C PHE A 188 8.84 -12.94 3.80
N ASP A 189 9.02 -13.93 2.92
CA ASP A 189 9.09 -15.35 3.26
C ASP A 189 10.40 -15.90 2.70
N ARG A 190 11.31 -16.31 3.59
CA ARG A 190 12.63 -16.84 3.22
C ARG A 190 12.57 -18.14 2.41
N SER A 191 11.47 -18.90 2.50
CA SER A 191 11.31 -20.15 1.74
C SER A 191 10.96 -19.89 0.27
N VAL A 192 10.41 -18.72 -0.04
CA VAL A 192 9.94 -18.35 -1.38
C VAL A 192 10.80 -17.23 -2.01
N HIS A 193 11.24 -16.26 -1.22
CA HIS A 193 11.87 -15.03 -1.69
C HIS A 193 13.40 -15.08 -1.55
N THR A 194 14.05 -15.84 -2.42
CA THR A 194 15.52 -15.99 -2.41
C THR A 194 16.24 -14.97 -3.29
N THR A 195 15.64 -14.57 -4.42
CA THR A 195 16.25 -13.64 -5.39
C THR A 195 15.28 -12.58 -5.88
N THR A 196 13.98 -12.85 -5.84
CA THR A 196 12.95 -11.91 -6.31
C THR A 196 11.71 -11.95 -5.44
N MET A 197 11.00 -10.83 -5.41
CA MET A 197 9.63 -10.75 -4.92
C MET A 197 8.72 -10.32 -6.05
N GLN A 198 7.69 -11.12 -6.31
CA GLN A 198 6.62 -10.77 -7.23
C GLN A 198 5.42 -10.23 -6.46
N PHE A 199 4.86 -9.14 -6.95
CA PHE A 199 3.67 -8.49 -6.43
C PHE A 199 2.58 -8.55 -7.49
N THR A 200 1.38 -8.95 -7.09
CA THR A 200 0.19 -8.99 -7.94
C THR A 200 -0.85 -7.99 -7.45
N ARG A 201 -2.01 -7.94 -8.12
CA ARG A 201 -3.15 -7.13 -7.68
C ARG A 201 -3.63 -7.47 -6.26
N GLU A 202 -3.48 -8.72 -5.83
CA GLU A 202 -3.83 -9.15 -4.47
C GLU A 202 -2.92 -8.54 -3.41
N ASN A 203 -1.74 -8.04 -3.81
CA ASN A 203 -0.82 -7.35 -2.93
C ASN A 203 -0.96 -5.83 -2.99
N LEU A 204 -2.03 -5.30 -3.60
CA LEU A 204 -2.27 -3.85 -3.60
C LEU A 204 -2.37 -3.35 -2.17
N LEU A 205 -1.55 -2.36 -1.86
CA LEU A 205 -1.46 -1.81 -0.51
C LEU A 205 -2.51 -0.72 -0.32
N THR A 206 -3.40 -0.95 0.63
CA THR A 206 -4.39 0.03 1.12
C THR A 206 -4.23 0.23 2.62
N ALA A 207 -5.04 1.11 3.22
CA ALA A 207 -5.06 1.26 4.68
C ALA A 207 -5.58 -0.03 5.37
N GLU A 208 -6.53 -0.72 4.74
CA GLU A 208 -7.11 -1.98 5.17
C GLU A 208 -6.05 -3.09 5.26
N SER A 209 -5.10 -3.13 4.33
CA SER A 209 -3.99 -4.08 4.36
C SER A 209 -3.18 -4.03 5.67
N LEU A 210 -3.15 -2.88 6.35
CA LEU A 210 -2.43 -2.75 7.62
C LEU A 210 -3.14 -3.47 8.78
N TYR A 211 -4.45 -3.69 8.68
CA TYR A 211 -5.19 -4.52 9.64
C TYR A 211 -4.87 -6.00 9.43
N ASP A 212 -4.77 -6.44 8.17
CA ASP A 212 -4.35 -7.81 7.85
C ASP A 212 -2.93 -8.07 8.41
N TRP A 213 -2.02 -7.11 8.23
CA TRP A 213 -0.65 -7.22 8.77
C TRP A 213 -0.62 -7.24 10.29
N ARG A 214 -1.46 -6.44 10.97
CA ARG A 214 -1.58 -6.51 12.43
C ARG A 214 -1.92 -7.93 12.87
N ASP A 215 -2.94 -8.52 12.25
CA ASP A 215 -3.46 -9.82 12.64
C ASP A 215 -2.39 -10.91 12.38
N GLU A 216 -1.71 -10.86 11.23
CA GLU A 216 -0.56 -11.73 10.93
C GLU A 216 0.59 -11.58 11.94
N VAL A 217 0.92 -10.36 12.35
CA VAL A 217 1.98 -10.09 13.34
C VAL A 217 1.60 -10.65 14.70
N TYR A 218 0.34 -10.52 15.12
CA TYR A 218 -0.14 -11.08 16.38
C TYR A 218 -0.04 -12.60 16.36
N GLU A 219 -0.55 -13.24 15.31
CA GLU A 219 -0.45 -14.69 15.13
C GLU A 219 1.01 -15.16 15.13
N PHE A 220 1.90 -14.45 14.43
CA PHE A 220 3.32 -14.76 14.39
C PHE A 220 3.96 -14.79 15.79
N HIS A 221 3.62 -13.83 16.65
CA HIS A 221 4.17 -13.78 18.00
C HIS A 221 3.53 -14.81 18.93
N GLU A 222 2.21 -15.03 18.84
CA GLU A 222 1.49 -16.03 19.63
C GLU A 222 2.04 -17.44 19.36
N ASN A 223 2.24 -17.79 18.09
CA ASN A 223 2.81 -19.08 17.67
C ASN A 223 4.25 -19.30 18.17
N ARG A 224 5.03 -18.23 18.37
CA ARG A 224 6.41 -18.34 18.92
C ARG A 224 6.43 -18.48 20.43
N THR A 225 5.44 -17.93 21.13
CA THR A 225 5.35 -18.01 22.59
C THR A 225 4.78 -19.33 23.11
N GLY A 226 4.23 -20.18 22.22
CA GLY A 226 3.61 -21.44 22.63
C GLY A 226 2.34 -21.25 23.46
N ILE A 227 1.72 -20.06 23.45
CA ILE A 227 0.45 -19.75 24.15
C ILE A 227 -0.76 -20.27 23.33
N ASN A 228 -0.58 -21.44 22.73
CA ASN A 228 -1.65 -22.30 22.24
C ASN A 228 -1.38 -23.69 22.83
N ALA A 229 -1.72 -23.83 24.12
CA ALA A 229 -1.93 -25.08 24.83
C ALA A 229 -3.23 -24.94 25.63
#